data_AF-A0AAN7JE00-F1
#
_entry.id   AF-A0AAN7JE00-F1
#
_cell.length_a   1.000
_cell.length_b   1.000
_cell.length_c   1.000
_cell.angle_alpha   90.00
_cell.angle_beta   90.00
_cell.angle_gamma   90.00
#
_symmetry.space_group_name_H-M   'P 1'
#
loop_
_entity.id
_entity.type
_entity.pdbx_description
1 polymer ?
#
loop_
_entity_poly.entity_id
_entity_poly.type
_entity_poly.pdbx_seq_one_letter_code
_entity_poly.pdbx_strand_id
1 'polypeptide(L)'
;MESPISLGTSLKSCPARETSGLEGQQAGVMGMDESLSPASLDSVVMAAERHVKSGKYTSTSPINSVVECLDADELIQDVNSGEHEDVFTGTPYVPVYVKLTNGIINNYCQLVDRDGAVTELSHIKSLNAHGVVVDCWWGIVEAWNPEKYVWSGYRELFNIILEFNLKIQIVLAFHEHLGCDGISMPVSLPQWILEIGKENQDIFFTDQGGMRNTECLTWGIDRERVYFDFMRSFRTEFDDLFSKGFISAVEIGMGASGELKYPSFPERMEWQYPCYDKYLQQNLRKAAKLRGHSFWERIPDNAGQYNSRPHETGFFCKRGDYDSYYGRFFLHWYAQTLVDHADNVLSLSNVAFEDTRIIVKVPAVYWWYRTCSHAAELTAGYYNPTNQDGYSPVFEVLKKHSVTMKFECSGLPVLSQENDESLADPEGLSWQVVLNSAWDRGLSVTGENAPSCYDREGYIRVIEMAKPQNDPDHHHFAFFVYQQPSPLDQRSFSDMDFVIKSMHGQINPDVDVDVSGIMENLV
;
A
#
# COMPACT_ATOMS: atom_id res chain seq x y z
N MET A 1 59.00 -33.01 11.57
CA MET A 1 59.71 -32.68 10.32
C MET A 1 58.70 -31.98 9.43
N GLU A 2 58.84 -30.73 8.99
CA GLU A 2 59.69 -29.60 9.33
C GLU A 2 59.25 -28.51 8.33
N SER A 3 59.05 -27.27 8.80
CA SER A 3 58.89 -26.12 7.89
C SER A 3 60.27 -25.66 7.39
N PRO A 4 60.33 -24.82 6.35
CA PRO A 4 60.67 -23.41 6.61
C PRO A 4 59.65 -22.46 5.95
N ILE A 5 59.16 -21.41 6.60
CA ILE A 5 59.83 -20.19 7.11
C ILE A 5 60.11 -19.14 6.02
N SER A 6 59.52 -17.97 6.27
CA SER A 6 59.51 -16.74 5.49
C SER A 6 60.86 -16.01 5.47
N LEU A 7 61.01 -15.06 4.55
CA LEU A 7 61.82 -13.86 4.79
C LEU A 7 61.20 -12.65 4.10
N GLY A 8 61.16 -11.52 4.81
CA GLY A 8 60.65 -10.24 4.30
C GLY A 8 61.55 -9.08 4.71
N THR A 9 61.35 -7.93 4.06
CA THR A 9 61.90 -6.60 4.38
C THR A 9 61.25 -5.62 3.40
N SER A 10 61.03 -4.33 3.65
CA SER A 10 60.82 -3.50 4.84
C SER A 10 60.73 -2.06 4.31
N LEU A 11 59.67 -1.33 4.68
CA LEU A 11 59.58 0.12 4.84
C LEU A 11 60.23 1.09 3.81
N LYS A 12 59.39 1.99 3.26
CA LYS A 12 59.66 3.44 3.32
C LYS A 12 58.37 4.26 3.21
N SER A 13 58.27 5.31 4.02
CA SER A 13 57.11 6.19 4.16
C SER A 13 57.49 7.64 3.82
N CYS A 14 56.53 8.39 3.26
CA CYS A 14 56.29 9.84 3.44
C CYS A 14 57.43 10.83 3.05
N PRO A 15 57.12 12.07 2.59
CA PRO A 15 56.46 13.07 3.46
C PRO A 15 55.41 13.99 2.81
N ALA A 16 54.55 14.54 3.66
CA ALA A 16 53.77 15.74 3.40
C ALA A 16 54.66 17.00 3.43
N ARG A 17 54.13 18.15 2.98
CA ARG A 17 54.80 19.45 3.11
C ARG A 17 53.79 20.60 3.28
N GLU A 18 53.64 21.05 4.53
CA GLU A 18 53.09 22.37 4.85
C GLU A 18 54.18 23.45 4.71
N THR A 19 53.79 24.72 4.53
CA THR A 19 54.28 25.85 5.36
C THR A 19 53.52 27.16 5.04
N SER A 20 52.94 27.78 6.08
CA SER A 20 52.93 29.23 6.45
C SER A 20 52.60 30.32 5.39
N GLY A 21 51.85 31.41 5.65
CA GLY A 21 51.18 32.02 6.83
C GLY A 21 50.22 33.14 6.37
N LEU A 22 49.84 34.20 7.10
CA LEU A 22 50.08 34.69 8.47
C LEU A 22 49.02 35.80 8.79
N GLU A 23 48.66 36.01 10.06
CA GLU A 23 47.93 37.20 10.65
C GLU A 23 46.51 37.57 10.15
N GLY A 24 45.55 38.03 10.99
CA GLY A 24 45.54 38.19 12.45
C GLY A 24 44.30 38.96 12.97
N GLN A 25 44.23 39.12 14.30
CA GLN A 25 43.29 39.93 15.13
C GLN A 25 41.95 39.32 15.57
N GLN A 26 41.52 39.78 16.76
CA GLN A 26 40.58 39.13 17.69
C GLN A 26 39.89 40.19 18.57
N ALA A 27 38.71 39.84 19.10
CA ALA A 27 38.01 40.45 20.24
C ALA A 27 37.28 41.80 20.10
N GLY A 28 36.09 41.86 20.71
CA GLY A 28 35.28 43.07 20.92
C GLY A 28 33.98 42.74 21.65
N VAL A 29 33.92 42.98 22.97
CA VAL A 29 32.72 42.84 23.82
C VAL A 29 32.40 44.19 24.45
N MET A 30 31.19 44.70 24.20
CA MET A 30 30.42 45.79 24.84
C MET A 30 29.35 46.22 23.82
N GLY A 31 28.16 46.72 24.16
CA GLY A 31 27.53 47.02 25.45
C GLY A 31 26.05 47.39 25.21
N MET A 32 25.33 47.79 26.25
CA MET A 32 23.90 48.16 26.20
C MET A 32 23.60 49.36 25.27
N ASP A 33 22.41 49.38 24.67
CA ASP A 33 21.54 50.56 24.75
C ASP A 33 20.04 50.17 24.72
N GLU A 34 19.19 51.04 25.24
CA GLU A 34 17.74 50.85 25.45
C GLU A 34 16.89 51.44 24.30
N SER A 35 15.57 51.54 24.54
CA SER A 35 14.52 52.24 23.77
C SER A 35 13.88 51.46 22.60
N LEU A 36 12.56 51.49 22.40
CA LEU A 36 11.44 51.98 23.23
C LEU A 36 10.15 51.24 22.81
N SER A 37 9.28 50.90 23.75
CA SER A 37 7.88 50.52 23.45
C SER A 37 7.02 51.77 23.22
N PRO A 38 5.76 51.63 22.76
CA PRO A 38 4.69 51.61 23.76
C PRO A 38 3.57 50.58 23.51
N ALA A 39 2.78 50.34 24.56
CA ALA A 39 1.64 49.41 24.57
C ALA A 39 0.29 50.13 24.69
N SER A 40 -0.80 49.38 24.48
CA SER A 40 -2.15 49.63 25.01
C SER A 40 -2.85 48.27 25.07
N LEU A 41 -3.04 47.63 26.23
CA LEU A 41 -4.11 47.87 27.23
C LEU A 41 -5.52 47.80 26.58
N ASP A 42 -6.34 46.76 26.75
CA ASP A 42 -6.85 46.02 27.94
C ASP A 42 -8.20 46.59 28.44
N SER A 43 -9.24 45.74 28.57
CA SER A 43 -10.47 46.02 29.33
C SER A 43 -11.45 44.83 29.51
N VAL A 44 -11.46 44.30 30.73
CA VAL A 44 -12.64 44.08 31.61
C VAL A 44 -13.67 42.97 31.28
N VAL A 45 -13.80 42.09 32.28
CA VAL A 45 -14.83 41.06 32.51
C VAL A 45 -16.18 41.65 32.91
N MET A 46 -17.29 41.03 32.48
CA MET A 46 -18.57 41.09 33.21
C MET A 46 -19.18 39.69 33.39
N ALA A 47 -19.53 39.36 34.62
CA ALA A 47 -20.18 38.10 35.00
C ALA A 47 -21.70 38.25 35.16
N ALA A 48 -22.44 37.17 34.98
CA ALA A 48 -23.84 37.08 35.36
C ALA A 48 -24.21 35.65 35.80
N GLU A 49 -24.00 35.34 37.09
CA GLU A 49 -24.57 34.15 37.71
C GLU A 49 -26.07 34.31 37.94
N ARG A 50 -26.86 33.25 37.73
CA ARG A 50 -28.10 32.99 38.49
C ARG A 50 -28.30 31.50 38.75
N HIS A 51 -28.00 31.10 39.98
CA HIS A 51 -28.40 29.83 40.59
C HIS A 51 -29.85 29.94 41.13
N VAL A 52 -30.63 28.84 41.19
CA VAL A 52 -31.53 28.49 42.34
C VAL A 52 -32.24 27.12 42.19
N LYS A 53 -31.94 26.23 43.15
CA LYS A 53 -32.75 25.17 43.83
C LYS A 53 -33.54 24.07 43.08
N SER A 54 -32.99 22.86 43.26
CA SER A 54 -33.62 21.60 43.71
C SER A 54 -35.11 21.57 44.16
N GLY A 55 -35.81 20.50 43.76
CA GLY A 55 -37.01 19.94 44.41
C GLY A 55 -37.21 18.45 44.03
N LYS A 56 -37.77 17.62 44.93
CA LYS A 56 -38.06 16.18 44.74
C LYS A 56 -39.47 15.84 45.24
N TYR A 57 -40.07 14.77 44.67
CA TYR A 57 -41.36 14.13 45.03
C TYR A 57 -42.61 14.99 44.70
N THR A 58 -43.81 14.47 44.37
CA THR A 58 -44.39 13.11 44.39
C THR A 58 -45.24 12.78 43.15
N SER A 59 -45.47 11.48 42.91
CA SER A 59 -46.42 10.91 41.94
C SER A 59 -47.88 11.38 42.07
N THR A 60 -48.58 11.53 40.94
CA THR A 60 -49.99 11.12 40.73
C THR A 60 -50.28 10.91 39.24
N SER A 61 -50.85 9.77 38.89
CA SER A 61 -51.43 9.40 37.58
C SER A 61 -52.78 8.69 37.84
N PRO A 62 -53.62 8.34 36.83
CA PRO A 62 -53.62 8.70 35.40
C PRO A 62 -55.00 9.25 34.92
N ILE A 63 -55.15 9.54 33.62
CA ILE A 63 -56.16 8.93 32.72
C ILE A 63 -55.88 9.33 31.26
N ASN A 64 -55.56 8.30 30.48
CA ASN A 64 -55.57 8.10 29.02
C ASN A 64 -55.93 9.27 28.08
N SER A 65 -54.96 9.65 27.24
CA SER A 65 -55.17 9.82 25.80
C SER A 65 -54.08 9.05 25.07
N VAL A 66 -54.45 7.98 24.37
CA VAL A 66 -53.51 7.20 23.55
C VAL A 66 -53.18 8.01 22.31
N VAL A 67 -51.90 8.37 22.17
CA VAL A 67 -51.31 8.76 20.88
C VAL A 67 -50.22 7.73 20.65
N GLU A 68 -50.45 6.82 19.71
CA GLU A 68 -49.45 5.87 19.26
C GLU A 68 -48.32 6.67 18.58
N CYS A 69 -47.14 6.67 19.19
CA CYS A 69 -45.93 7.05 18.49
C CYS A 69 -45.61 5.91 17.53
N LEU A 70 -45.68 6.18 16.23
CA LEU A 70 -45.21 5.24 15.21
C LEU A 70 -43.70 5.04 15.40
N ASP A 71 -43.26 3.79 15.42
CA ASP A 71 -41.85 3.44 15.59
C ASP A 71 -41.02 3.91 14.40
N ALA A 72 -39.80 4.37 14.68
CA ALA A 72 -38.89 4.87 13.64
C ALA A 72 -38.42 3.78 12.66
N ASP A 73 -38.63 2.50 12.99
CA ASP A 73 -38.22 1.35 12.19
C ASP A 73 -39.11 1.10 10.96
N GLU A 74 -40.40 1.51 10.97
CA GLU A 74 -41.28 1.38 9.79
C GLU A 74 -40.95 2.37 8.67
N LEU A 75 -40.21 3.46 8.96
CA LEU A 75 -39.75 4.43 7.96
C LEU A 75 -38.38 4.10 7.34
N ILE A 76 -37.73 3.01 7.77
CA ILE A 76 -36.41 2.58 7.29
C ILE A 76 -36.50 1.31 6.41
N GLN A 77 -37.59 0.53 6.51
CA GLN A 77 -37.72 -0.73 5.74
C GLN A 77 -38.26 -0.55 4.31
N ASP A 78 -38.98 0.54 4.01
CA ASP A 78 -39.57 0.80 2.67
C ASP A 78 -38.58 1.41 1.64
N VAL A 79 -37.29 1.53 1.97
CA VAL A 79 -36.24 2.05 1.06
C VAL A 79 -35.31 0.93 0.53
N ASN A 80 -35.22 -0.21 1.22
CA ASN A 80 -34.15 -1.20 1.00
C ASN A 80 -34.61 -2.51 0.32
N SER A 81 -35.55 -2.48 -0.62
CA SER A 81 -35.95 -3.69 -1.38
C SER A 81 -36.25 -3.51 -2.87
N GLY A 82 -35.86 -2.38 -3.47
CA GLY A 82 -35.86 -2.16 -4.92
C GLY A 82 -34.92 -1.02 -5.33
N GLU A 83 -34.43 -1.05 -6.57
CA GLU A 83 -33.69 0.07 -7.22
C GLU A 83 -32.22 0.35 -6.78
N HIS A 84 -31.40 -0.69 -6.56
CA HIS A 84 -29.93 -0.52 -6.58
C HIS A 84 -29.30 -0.48 -8.00
N GLU A 85 -30.08 -0.71 -9.05
CA GLU A 85 -29.52 -0.84 -10.42
C GLU A 85 -29.29 0.51 -11.13
N ASP A 86 -29.88 1.62 -10.68
CA ASP A 86 -29.76 2.94 -11.34
C ASP A 86 -28.81 3.93 -10.62
N VAL A 87 -28.07 3.46 -9.62
CA VAL A 87 -27.32 4.30 -8.67
C VAL A 87 -26.07 4.96 -9.26
N PHE A 88 -25.48 4.40 -10.33
CA PHE A 88 -24.20 4.85 -10.89
C PHE A 88 -24.31 5.55 -12.26
N THR A 89 -25.52 5.69 -12.80
CA THR A 89 -25.80 6.30 -14.09
C THR A 89 -25.39 7.77 -14.11
N GLY A 90 -24.52 8.17 -15.05
CA GLY A 90 -24.04 9.56 -15.16
C GLY A 90 -22.97 10.00 -14.14
N THR A 91 -22.43 9.07 -13.34
CA THR A 91 -21.26 9.34 -12.47
C THR A 91 -19.96 9.56 -13.27
N PRO A 92 -18.89 10.14 -12.68
CA PRO A 92 -17.61 10.35 -13.37
C PRO A 92 -17.05 9.07 -14.01
N TYR A 93 -16.43 9.19 -15.18
CA TYR A 93 -15.81 8.06 -15.86
C TYR A 93 -14.48 7.66 -15.18
N VAL A 94 -14.42 6.44 -14.64
CA VAL A 94 -13.20 5.84 -14.07
C VAL A 94 -12.74 4.72 -15.02
N PRO A 95 -11.56 4.84 -15.65
CA PRO A 95 -11.03 3.79 -16.54
C PRO A 95 -10.80 2.48 -15.78
N VAL A 96 -11.28 1.35 -16.31
CA VAL A 96 -11.00 0.03 -15.72
C VAL A 96 -9.90 -0.71 -16.48
N TYR A 97 -8.92 -1.21 -15.74
CA TYR A 97 -7.89 -2.13 -16.20
C TYR A 97 -8.13 -3.52 -15.60
N VAL A 98 -7.95 -4.57 -16.39
CA VAL A 98 -8.10 -5.96 -15.90
C VAL A 98 -6.72 -6.55 -15.63
N LYS A 99 -6.47 -7.06 -14.41
CA LYS A 99 -5.24 -7.78 -14.09
C LYS A 99 -5.26 -9.15 -14.76
N LEU A 100 -4.27 -9.41 -15.61
CA LEU A 100 -4.11 -10.71 -16.24
C LEU A 100 -3.63 -11.75 -15.21
N THR A 101 -3.89 -13.02 -15.48
CA THR A 101 -3.66 -14.08 -14.50
C THR A 101 -2.17 -14.44 -14.33
N ASN A 102 -1.82 -14.82 -13.10
CA ASN A 102 -0.46 -15.26 -12.76
C ASN A 102 -0.13 -16.58 -13.48
N GLY A 103 1.06 -16.65 -14.09
CA GLY A 103 1.53 -17.86 -14.79
C GLY A 103 1.35 -17.86 -16.31
N ILE A 104 0.83 -16.79 -16.91
CA ILE A 104 0.81 -16.60 -18.39
C ILE A 104 2.24 -16.69 -18.98
N ILE A 105 3.23 -16.19 -18.24
CA ILE A 105 4.66 -16.36 -18.56
C ILE A 105 5.27 -17.36 -17.58
N ASN A 106 5.98 -18.36 -18.09
CA ASN A 106 6.67 -19.37 -17.27
C ASN A 106 8.06 -18.90 -16.76
N ASN A 107 8.66 -19.70 -15.87
CA ASN A 107 9.99 -19.47 -15.29
C ASN A 107 11.17 -19.48 -16.31
N TYR A 108 10.91 -19.69 -17.60
CA TYR A 108 11.87 -19.57 -18.70
C TYR A 108 11.63 -18.34 -19.60
N CYS A 109 10.75 -17.42 -19.17
CA CYS A 109 10.31 -16.25 -19.94
C CYS A 109 9.70 -16.62 -21.31
N GLN A 110 8.77 -17.58 -21.29
CA GLN A 110 7.98 -18.00 -22.45
C GLN A 110 6.49 -17.90 -22.15
N LEU A 111 5.70 -17.48 -23.14
CA LEU A 111 4.25 -17.47 -23.09
C LEU A 111 3.72 -18.91 -23.08
N VAL A 112 2.92 -19.27 -22.07
CA VAL A 112 2.47 -20.65 -21.82
C VAL A 112 1.32 -21.05 -22.74
N ASP A 113 0.26 -20.25 -22.77
CA ASP A 113 -0.92 -20.47 -23.60
C ASP A 113 -1.24 -19.20 -24.38
N ARG A 114 -0.85 -19.19 -25.65
CA ARG A 114 -1.09 -18.07 -26.56
C ARG A 114 -2.56 -17.96 -26.96
N ASP A 115 -3.23 -19.09 -27.19
CA ASP A 115 -4.63 -19.10 -27.65
C ASP A 115 -5.59 -18.75 -26.50
N GLY A 116 -5.27 -19.21 -25.28
CA GLY A 116 -5.93 -18.77 -24.04
C GLY A 116 -5.78 -17.26 -23.81
N ALA A 117 -4.56 -16.72 -23.89
CA ALA A 117 -4.31 -15.27 -23.73
C ALA A 117 -5.05 -14.44 -24.80
N VAL A 118 -5.06 -14.87 -26.07
CA VAL A 118 -5.84 -14.22 -27.15
C VAL A 118 -7.34 -14.25 -26.85
N THR A 119 -7.85 -15.35 -26.30
CA THR A 119 -9.27 -15.50 -25.93
C THR A 119 -9.65 -14.58 -24.76
N GLU A 120 -8.83 -14.54 -23.71
CA GLU A 120 -9.02 -13.66 -22.54
C GLU A 120 -9.00 -12.18 -22.96
N LEU A 121 -8.02 -11.77 -23.75
CA LEU A 121 -7.89 -10.39 -24.23
C LEU A 121 -9.05 -9.98 -25.16
N SER A 122 -9.56 -10.89 -25.97
CA SER A 122 -10.75 -10.66 -26.80
C SER A 122 -11.99 -10.38 -25.96
N HIS A 123 -12.19 -11.11 -24.85
CA HIS A 123 -13.30 -10.87 -23.92
C HIS A 123 -13.12 -9.56 -23.13
N ILE A 124 -11.92 -9.31 -22.58
CA ILE A 124 -11.60 -8.04 -21.91
C ILE A 124 -11.87 -6.85 -22.84
N LYS A 125 -11.56 -7.00 -24.14
CA LYS A 125 -11.85 -5.97 -25.14
C LYS A 125 -13.33 -5.79 -25.43
N SER A 126 -14.12 -6.87 -25.50
CA SER A 126 -15.57 -6.78 -25.77
C SER A 126 -16.35 -6.14 -24.62
N LEU A 127 -15.86 -6.25 -23.38
CA LEU A 127 -16.39 -5.55 -22.21
C LEU A 127 -15.99 -4.05 -22.15
N ASN A 128 -15.31 -3.53 -23.18
CA ASN A 128 -14.83 -2.14 -23.27
C ASN A 128 -13.82 -1.73 -22.18
N ALA A 129 -13.08 -2.67 -21.58
CA ALA A 129 -12.00 -2.33 -20.65
C ALA A 129 -10.96 -1.40 -21.30
N HIS A 130 -10.38 -0.50 -20.50
CA HIS A 130 -9.41 0.49 -20.97
C HIS A 130 -8.03 -0.15 -21.28
N GLY A 131 -7.68 -1.18 -20.51
CA GLY A 131 -6.40 -1.85 -20.63
C GLY A 131 -6.28 -3.07 -19.71
N VAL A 132 -5.04 -3.55 -19.58
CA VAL A 132 -4.68 -4.69 -18.74
C VAL A 132 -3.49 -4.37 -17.86
N VAL A 133 -3.39 -5.06 -16.72
CA VAL A 133 -2.23 -5.03 -15.81
C VAL A 133 -1.48 -6.36 -15.95
N VAL A 134 -0.14 -6.29 -16.05
CA VAL A 134 0.72 -7.47 -16.22
C VAL A 134 1.90 -7.43 -15.24
N ASP A 135 2.07 -8.52 -14.49
CA ASP A 135 3.18 -8.69 -13.56
C ASP A 135 4.47 -9.16 -14.27
N CYS A 136 5.47 -8.29 -14.29
CA CYS A 136 6.83 -8.54 -14.76
C CYS A 136 7.73 -9.00 -13.61
N TRP A 137 7.84 -10.31 -13.43
CA TRP A 137 8.55 -10.93 -12.31
C TRP A 137 10.07 -10.85 -12.46
N TRP A 138 10.74 -10.27 -11.47
CA TRP A 138 12.20 -10.21 -11.40
C TRP A 138 12.84 -11.62 -11.48
N GLY A 139 12.24 -12.57 -10.75
CA GLY A 139 12.66 -13.98 -10.71
C GLY A 139 12.57 -14.74 -12.03
N ILE A 140 11.76 -14.28 -12.99
CA ILE A 140 11.65 -14.88 -14.33
C ILE A 140 12.66 -14.23 -15.28
N VAL A 141 12.70 -12.89 -15.26
CA VAL A 141 13.45 -12.09 -16.23
C VAL A 141 14.96 -12.15 -15.98
N GLU A 142 15.40 -12.11 -14.72
CA GLU A 142 16.83 -12.15 -14.34
C GLU A 142 17.19 -13.46 -13.59
N ALA A 143 16.45 -14.54 -13.87
CA ALA A 143 16.44 -15.79 -13.11
C ALA A 143 17.84 -16.36 -12.78
N TRP A 144 18.73 -16.43 -13.77
CA TRP A 144 19.91 -17.30 -13.74
C TRP A 144 21.24 -16.58 -13.48
N ASN A 145 21.36 -15.31 -13.87
CA ASN A 145 22.63 -14.57 -13.83
C ASN A 145 22.31 -13.08 -13.58
N PRO A 146 23.09 -12.37 -12.75
CA PRO A 146 22.98 -10.93 -12.64
C PRO A 146 23.25 -10.25 -13.99
N GLU A 147 22.54 -9.15 -14.24
CA GLU A 147 22.60 -8.29 -15.43
C GLU A 147 22.23 -8.98 -16.76
N LYS A 148 21.66 -10.20 -16.73
CA LYS A 148 21.19 -10.93 -17.93
C LYS A 148 19.67 -11.06 -17.96
N TYR A 149 19.03 -10.01 -18.46
CA TYR A 149 17.58 -9.91 -18.58
C TYR A 149 17.05 -10.64 -19.82
N VAL A 150 15.99 -11.42 -19.66
CA VAL A 150 15.26 -12.07 -20.75
C VAL A 150 13.84 -11.54 -20.76
N TRP A 151 13.47 -10.86 -21.84
CA TRP A 151 12.15 -10.21 -22.00
C TRP A 151 11.28 -10.83 -23.11
N SER A 152 11.72 -11.94 -23.73
CA SER A 152 11.09 -12.52 -24.93
C SER A 152 9.61 -12.87 -24.77
N GLY A 153 9.24 -13.56 -23.69
CA GLY A 153 7.83 -13.94 -23.44
C GLY A 153 6.94 -12.72 -23.18
N TYR A 154 7.45 -11.75 -22.42
CA TYR A 154 6.75 -10.48 -22.19
C TYR A 154 6.57 -9.67 -23.48
N ARG A 155 7.57 -9.64 -24.38
CA ARG A 155 7.43 -8.99 -25.69
C ARG A 155 6.39 -9.69 -26.57
N GLU A 156 6.33 -11.02 -26.58
CA GLU A 156 5.27 -11.73 -27.30
C GLU A 156 3.89 -11.41 -26.74
N LEU A 157 3.72 -11.46 -25.42
CA LEU A 157 2.47 -11.11 -24.75
C LEU A 157 2.04 -9.67 -25.04
N PHE A 158 2.95 -8.69 -24.91
CA PHE A 158 2.64 -7.30 -25.19
C PHE A 158 2.25 -7.09 -26.65
N ASN A 159 2.93 -7.72 -27.61
CA ASN A 159 2.54 -7.64 -29.02
C ASN A 159 1.09 -8.12 -29.24
N ILE A 160 0.65 -9.19 -28.58
CA ILE A 160 -0.75 -9.66 -28.64
C ILE A 160 -1.71 -8.62 -28.03
N ILE A 161 -1.38 -8.03 -26.88
CA ILE A 161 -2.21 -6.98 -26.25
C ILE A 161 -2.36 -5.75 -27.16
N LEU A 162 -1.33 -5.40 -27.94
CA LEU A 162 -1.39 -4.32 -28.94
C LEU A 162 -2.35 -4.62 -30.10
N GLU A 163 -2.47 -5.88 -30.53
CA GLU A 163 -3.43 -6.28 -31.58
C GLU A 163 -4.88 -6.00 -31.17
N PHE A 164 -5.20 -6.10 -29.86
CA PHE A 164 -6.49 -5.72 -29.29
C PHE A 164 -6.64 -4.22 -28.99
N ASN A 165 -5.60 -3.41 -29.21
CA ASN A 165 -5.57 -1.98 -28.90
C ASN A 165 -6.03 -1.69 -27.47
N LEU A 166 -5.40 -2.37 -26.50
CA LEU A 166 -5.57 -2.17 -25.06
C LEU A 166 -4.35 -1.42 -24.50
N LYS A 167 -4.54 -0.58 -23.47
CA LYS A 167 -3.41 -0.01 -22.72
C LYS A 167 -2.79 -1.07 -21.80
N ILE A 168 -1.53 -0.88 -21.46
CA ILE A 168 -0.79 -1.77 -20.56
C ILE A 168 -0.39 -0.99 -19.30
N GLN A 169 -0.60 -1.58 -18.13
CA GLN A 169 0.11 -1.22 -16.90
C GLN A 169 1.03 -2.38 -16.53
N ILE A 170 2.23 -2.04 -16.06
CA ILE A 170 3.29 -3.00 -15.80
C ILE A 170 3.57 -3.01 -14.31
N VAL A 171 3.58 -4.18 -13.66
CA VAL A 171 4.08 -4.31 -12.29
C VAL A 171 5.49 -4.86 -12.33
N LEU A 172 6.48 -4.12 -11.82
CA LEU A 172 7.83 -4.63 -11.65
C LEU A 172 7.91 -5.37 -10.30
N ALA A 173 7.66 -6.67 -10.35
CA ALA A 173 7.52 -7.51 -9.18
C ALA A 173 8.90 -7.98 -8.67
N PHE A 174 9.45 -7.21 -7.72
CA PHE A 174 10.69 -7.51 -6.99
C PHE A 174 10.49 -8.46 -5.79
N HIS A 175 9.44 -9.28 -5.82
CA HIS A 175 9.04 -10.18 -4.74
C HIS A 175 8.72 -11.60 -5.24
N GLU A 176 8.66 -12.57 -4.31
CA GLU A 176 8.23 -13.95 -4.58
C GLU A 176 6.70 -14.05 -4.72
N HIS A 177 6.24 -14.77 -5.74
CA HIS A 177 4.87 -15.26 -5.82
C HIS A 177 4.77 -16.65 -5.23
N LEU A 178 3.96 -16.84 -4.19
CA LEU A 178 3.89 -18.11 -3.44
C LEU A 178 2.98 -19.18 -4.10
N GLY A 179 2.19 -18.82 -5.13
CA GLY A 179 1.29 -19.75 -5.82
C GLY A 179 0.11 -20.22 -4.96
N CYS A 180 -0.35 -19.41 -4.00
CA CYS A 180 -1.35 -19.79 -3.01
C CYS A 180 -2.78 -19.95 -3.56
N ASP A 181 -3.04 -19.55 -4.81
CA ASP A 181 -4.29 -19.79 -5.52
C ASP A 181 -4.44 -21.25 -6.03
N GLY A 182 -3.38 -22.07 -5.96
CA GLY A 182 -3.39 -23.46 -6.41
C GLY A 182 -3.46 -23.65 -7.93
N ILE A 183 -3.42 -22.56 -8.69
CA ILE A 183 -3.52 -22.53 -10.16
C ILE A 183 -2.20 -22.03 -10.77
N SER A 184 -1.62 -20.99 -10.18
CA SER A 184 -0.38 -20.38 -10.64
C SER A 184 0.86 -21.09 -10.07
N MET A 185 1.92 -21.16 -10.89
CA MET A 185 3.20 -21.69 -10.45
C MET A 185 3.91 -20.65 -9.57
N PRO A 186 4.50 -21.02 -8.43
CA PRO A 186 5.27 -20.08 -7.62
C PRO A 186 6.49 -19.56 -8.39
N VAL A 187 6.76 -18.27 -8.21
CA VAL A 187 7.85 -17.53 -8.84
C VAL A 187 8.74 -17.01 -7.72
N SER A 188 9.88 -17.66 -7.48
CA SER A 188 10.83 -17.21 -6.46
C SER A 188 11.58 -15.94 -6.90
N LEU A 189 12.28 -15.29 -5.97
CA LEU A 189 13.37 -14.37 -6.33
C LEU A 189 14.42 -15.07 -7.22
N PRO A 190 15.27 -14.32 -7.96
CA PRO A 190 16.30 -14.91 -8.82
C PRO A 190 17.21 -15.90 -8.11
N GLN A 191 17.55 -17.00 -8.79
CA GLN A 191 18.31 -18.11 -8.21
C GLN A 191 19.67 -17.67 -7.65
N TRP A 192 20.32 -16.70 -8.30
CA TRP A 192 21.60 -16.15 -7.86
C TRP A 192 21.49 -15.32 -6.57
N ILE A 193 20.35 -14.66 -6.32
CA ILE A 193 20.04 -13.99 -5.04
C ILE A 193 19.84 -15.04 -3.94
N LEU A 194 19.07 -16.10 -4.24
CA LEU A 194 18.85 -17.20 -3.29
C LEU A 194 20.15 -17.93 -2.93
N GLU A 195 21.12 -17.99 -3.85
CA GLU A 195 22.46 -18.53 -3.58
C GLU A 195 23.29 -17.62 -2.68
N ILE A 196 23.29 -16.30 -2.89
CA ILE A 196 23.89 -15.33 -1.94
C ILE A 196 23.23 -15.48 -0.56
N GLY A 197 21.92 -15.69 -0.52
CA GLY A 197 21.15 -15.91 0.72
C GLY A 197 21.54 -17.16 1.52
N LYS A 198 22.13 -18.18 0.87
CA LYS A 198 22.68 -19.36 1.57
C LYS A 198 23.96 -19.04 2.32
N GLU A 199 24.78 -18.14 1.79
CA GLU A 199 26.03 -17.69 2.43
C GLU A 199 25.76 -16.57 3.45
N ASN A 200 24.79 -15.70 3.17
CA ASN A 200 24.44 -14.54 3.99
C ASN A 200 22.92 -14.41 4.15
N GLN A 201 22.36 -15.08 5.16
CA GLN A 201 20.91 -15.06 5.44
C GLN A 201 20.37 -13.69 5.87
N ASP A 202 21.24 -12.75 6.26
CA ASP A 202 20.84 -11.40 6.65
C ASP A 202 20.47 -10.50 5.45
N ILE A 203 20.50 -10.99 4.19
CA ILE A 203 19.91 -10.26 3.05
C ILE A 203 18.37 -10.27 3.06
N PHE A 204 17.77 -11.09 3.91
CA PHE A 204 16.33 -11.28 4.05
C PHE A 204 15.81 -10.68 5.35
N PHE A 205 14.56 -10.22 5.32
CA PHE A 205 13.85 -9.80 6.52
C PHE A 205 13.76 -10.94 7.53
N THR A 206 13.88 -10.61 8.81
CA THR A 206 14.16 -11.60 9.87
C THR A 206 13.38 -11.30 11.14
N ASP A 207 12.70 -12.31 11.68
CA ASP A 207 11.90 -12.18 12.90
C ASP A 207 12.69 -12.40 14.20
N GLN A 208 12.00 -12.32 15.35
CA GLN A 208 12.62 -12.54 16.66
C GLN A 208 13.10 -13.99 16.86
N GLY A 209 12.46 -14.97 16.20
CA GLY A 209 12.84 -16.38 16.21
C GLY A 209 14.04 -16.72 15.31
N GLY A 210 14.47 -15.78 14.46
CA GLY A 210 15.51 -15.97 13.46
C GLY A 210 15.01 -16.56 12.13
N MET A 211 13.70 -16.69 11.95
CA MET A 211 13.09 -17.08 10.67
C MET A 211 13.35 -16.00 9.63
N ARG A 212 13.58 -16.41 8.38
CA ARG A 212 13.88 -15.53 7.25
C ARG A 212 12.72 -15.56 6.28
N ASN A 213 12.18 -14.39 5.93
CA ASN A 213 11.23 -14.24 4.84
C ASN A 213 12.02 -14.07 3.53
N THR A 214 11.92 -15.05 2.62
CA THR A 214 12.61 -15.06 1.31
C THR A 214 11.88 -14.28 0.22
N GLU A 215 10.74 -13.68 0.56
CA GLU A 215 9.82 -13.06 -0.39
C GLU A 215 10.40 -11.78 -0.98
N CYS A 216 11.16 -11.02 -0.19
CA CYS A 216 11.80 -9.79 -0.62
C CYS A 216 13.11 -9.52 0.14
N LEU A 217 13.95 -8.64 -0.39
CA LEU A 217 15.23 -8.24 0.22
C LEU A 217 15.02 -7.25 1.37
N THR A 218 15.79 -7.39 2.45
CA THR A 218 15.74 -6.43 3.57
C THR A 218 16.14 -5.03 3.12
N TRP A 219 15.50 -4.01 3.70
CA TRP A 219 15.87 -2.61 3.47
C TRP A 219 17.17 -2.18 4.18
N GLY A 220 17.81 -3.09 4.91
CA GLY A 220 19.14 -2.86 5.49
C GLY A 220 20.31 -2.95 4.49
N ILE A 221 20.11 -3.50 3.27
CA ILE A 221 21.15 -3.66 2.25
C ILE A 221 20.95 -2.71 1.06
N ASP A 222 22.05 -2.30 0.41
CA ASP A 222 22.03 -1.55 -0.87
C ASP A 222 21.50 -2.46 -1.99
N ARG A 223 20.18 -2.38 -2.21
CA ARG A 223 19.37 -3.16 -3.18
C ARG A 223 18.90 -2.29 -4.34
N GLU A 224 18.85 -0.99 -4.09
CA GLU A 224 18.40 0.10 -4.95
C GLU A 224 19.06 0.04 -6.34
N ARG A 225 20.35 -0.31 -6.40
CA ARG A 225 21.09 -0.45 -7.65
C ARG A 225 20.56 -1.58 -8.54
N VAL A 226 20.25 -2.74 -7.95
CA VAL A 226 19.75 -3.91 -8.68
C VAL A 226 18.36 -3.64 -9.25
N TYR A 227 17.50 -2.99 -8.45
CA TYR A 227 16.18 -2.54 -8.91
C TYR A 227 16.32 -1.50 -10.04
N PHE A 228 17.26 -0.56 -9.94
CA PHE A 228 17.49 0.44 -11.00
C PHE A 228 18.01 -0.15 -12.31
N ASP A 229 18.95 -1.09 -12.27
CA ASP A 229 19.44 -1.77 -13.48
C ASP A 229 18.33 -2.60 -14.15
N PHE A 230 17.44 -3.24 -13.36
CA PHE A 230 16.24 -3.91 -13.86
C PHE A 230 15.24 -2.92 -14.51
N MET A 231 14.94 -1.80 -13.83
CA MET A 231 14.07 -0.74 -14.37
C MET A 231 14.62 -0.16 -15.67
N ARG A 232 15.93 0.11 -15.75
CA ARG A 232 16.59 0.60 -16.97
C ARG A 232 16.52 -0.45 -18.09
N SER A 233 16.71 -1.73 -17.77
CA SER A 233 16.57 -2.83 -18.72
C SER A 233 15.16 -2.87 -19.33
N PHE A 234 14.11 -2.81 -18.50
CA PHE A 234 12.72 -2.76 -18.95
C PHE A 234 12.45 -1.53 -19.84
N ARG A 235 12.88 -0.33 -19.39
CA ARG A 235 12.72 0.92 -20.15
C ARG A 235 13.38 0.85 -21.52
N THR A 236 14.57 0.25 -21.60
CA THR A 236 15.37 0.14 -22.83
C THR A 236 14.78 -0.88 -23.81
N GLU A 237 14.36 -2.05 -23.32
CA GLU A 237 13.73 -3.07 -24.13
C GLU A 237 12.43 -2.51 -24.75
N PHE A 238 11.50 -2.02 -23.92
CA PHE A 238 10.16 -1.66 -24.37
C PHE A 238 10.01 -0.19 -24.80
N ASP A 239 11.11 0.49 -25.16
CA ASP A 239 11.08 1.91 -25.56
C ASP A 239 10.12 2.19 -26.71
N ASP A 240 9.94 1.23 -27.63
CA ASP A 240 8.99 1.34 -28.72
C ASP A 240 7.52 1.35 -28.26
N LEU A 241 7.22 0.78 -27.08
CA LEU A 241 5.88 0.76 -26.48
C LEU A 241 5.61 2.02 -25.64
N PHE A 242 6.63 2.50 -24.91
CA PHE A 242 6.60 3.78 -24.21
C PHE A 242 6.41 4.94 -25.21
N SER A 243 7.21 4.97 -26.29
CA SER A 243 7.16 6.03 -27.32
C SER A 243 5.82 6.09 -28.07
N LYS A 244 5.10 4.97 -28.18
CA LYS A 244 3.74 4.89 -28.74
C LYS A 244 2.65 5.17 -27.69
N GLY A 245 3.01 5.33 -26.42
CA GLY A 245 2.08 5.55 -25.30
C GLY A 245 1.18 4.34 -24.99
N PHE A 246 1.60 3.11 -25.29
CA PHE A 246 0.82 1.91 -24.95
C PHE A 246 0.98 1.50 -23.49
N ILE A 247 2.20 1.58 -22.97
CA ILE A 247 2.44 1.50 -21.52
C ILE A 247 1.98 2.82 -20.90
N SER A 248 0.94 2.74 -20.07
CA SER A 248 0.26 3.90 -19.48
C SER A 248 0.73 4.22 -18.05
N ALA A 249 1.26 3.22 -17.34
CA ALA A 249 1.84 3.37 -16.01
C ALA A 249 2.77 2.18 -15.68
N VAL A 250 3.68 2.39 -14.73
CA VAL A 250 4.55 1.36 -14.15
C VAL A 250 4.38 1.34 -12.64
N GLU A 251 3.95 0.21 -12.10
CA GLU A 251 3.90 -0.08 -10.67
C GLU A 251 5.24 -0.66 -10.20
N ILE A 252 5.76 -0.12 -9.09
CA ILE A 252 7.06 -0.50 -8.53
C ILE A 252 6.81 -1.30 -7.26
N GLY A 253 7.18 -2.59 -7.27
CA GLY A 253 7.06 -3.45 -6.10
C GLY A 253 7.99 -2.99 -4.98
N MET A 254 7.42 -2.55 -3.85
CA MET A 254 8.18 -1.94 -2.75
C MET A 254 8.54 -2.90 -1.61
N GLY A 255 8.06 -4.14 -1.63
CA GLY A 255 8.26 -5.08 -0.53
C GLY A 255 7.52 -6.38 -0.75
N ALA A 256 7.17 -7.05 0.34
CA ALA A 256 6.35 -8.25 0.34
C ALA A 256 5.01 -8.00 -0.36
N SER A 257 4.58 -8.96 -1.18
CA SER A 257 3.37 -8.88 -2.00
C SER A 257 3.35 -7.67 -2.97
N GLY A 258 4.51 -7.07 -3.24
CA GLY A 258 4.66 -5.83 -4.02
C GLY A 258 4.36 -4.55 -3.23
N GLU A 259 3.85 -4.66 -2.01
CA GLU A 259 3.36 -3.53 -1.22
C GLU A 259 4.49 -2.80 -0.50
N LEU A 260 4.29 -1.50 -0.23
CA LEU A 260 5.17 -0.72 0.64
C LEU A 260 4.90 -1.11 2.11
N LYS A 261 5.40 -2.28 2.52
CA LYS A 261 5.27 -2.81 3.88
C LYS A 261 6.47 -3.67 4.27
N TYR A 262 6.68 -3.81 5.56
CA TYR A 262 7.47 -4.92 6.10
C TYR A 262 6.68 -6.24 6.00
N PRO A 263 7.35 -7.40 5.81
CA PRO A 263 6.72 -8.73 5.82
C PRO A 263 6.35 -9.18 7.24
N SER A 264 5.50 -8.40 7.92
CA SER A 264 5.13 -8.65 9.31
C SER A 264 3.99 -9.66 9.49
N PHE A 265 3.21 -9.92 8.43
CA PHE A 265 2.12 -10.89 8.36
C PHE A 265 2.18 -11.67 7.02
N PRO A 266 3.24 -12.46 6.77
CA PRO A 266 3.33 -13.23 5.52
C PRO A 266 2.24 -14.30 5.46
N GLU A 267 1.71 -14.67 4.30
CA GLU A 267 0.56 -15.59 4.17
C GLU A 267 0.68 -16.96 4.89
N ARG A 268 1.89 -17.34 5.32
CA ARG A 268 2.21 -18.57 6.05
C ARG A 268 2.46 -18.40 7.56
N MET A 269 2.46 -17.18 8.11
CA MET A 269 2.64 -16.89 9.55
C MET A 269 1.79 -15.68 9.98
N GLU A 270 1.50 -15.54 11.27
CA GLU A 270 0.74 -14.38 11.76
C GLU A 270 1.67 -13.16 11.98
N TRP A 271 1.51 -12.36 13.04
CA TRP A 271 1.95 -10.97 13.06
C TRP A 271 3.14 -10.58 14.00
N GLN A 272 4.33 -10.20 13.47
CA GLN A 272 5.51 -9.78 14.29
C GLN A 272 6.43 -8.78 13.55
N TYR A 273 7.33 -8.05 14.24
CA TYR A 273 8.38 -7.22 13.62
C TYR A 273 9.46 -8.06 12.91
N PRO A 274 9.65 -7.95 11.58
CA PRO A 274 10.68 -8.69 10.85
C PRO A 274 12.00 -7.88 10.70
N CYS A 275 12.42 -7.15 11.73
CA CYS A 275 13.57 -6.23 11.70
C CYS A 275 14.85 -6.72 12.40
N TYR A 276 14.94 -8.02 12.69
CA TYR A 276 16.05 -8.62 13.44
C TYR A 276 17.26 -8.99 12.59
N ASP A 277 17.29 -8.64 11.30
CA ASP A 277 18.47 -8.88 10.46
C ASP A 277 19.66 -8.00 10.90
N LYS A 278 20.86 -8.49 10.60
CA LYS A 278 22.11 -7.84 11.01
C LYS A 278 22.29 -6.40 10.50
N TYR A 279 21.65 -6.01 9.40
CA TYR A 279 21.80 -4.69 8.81
C TYR A 279 20.82 -3.68 9.41
N LEU A 280 19.54 -4.03 9.55
CA LEU A 280 18.55 -3.22 10.27
C LEU A 280 18.93 -3.05 11.74
N GLN A 281 19.42 -4.10 12.41
CA GLN A 281 19.99 -3.96 13.76
C GLN A 281 21.17 -2.97 13.82
N GLN A 282 22.04 -2.93 12.80
CA GLN A 282 23.12 -1.95 12.72
C GLN A 282 22.62 -0.53 12.47
N ASN A 283 21.57 -0.36 11.66
CA ASN A 283 20.90 0.92 11.44
C ASN A 283 20.30 1.44 12.76
N LEU A 284 19.49 0.62 13.45
CA LEU A 284 18.93 0.94 14.78
C LEU A 284 20.02 1.35 15.79
N ARG A 285 21.14 0.62 15.85
CA ARG A 285 22.28 0.96 16.72
C ARG A 285 22.91 2.31 16.38
N LYS A 286 22.99 2.69 15.11
CA LYS A 286 23.45 4.03 14.70
C LYS A 286 22.45 5.11 15.12
N ALA A 287 21.16 4.90 14.87
CA ALA A 287 20.10 5.83 15.25
C ALA A 287 20.04 6.08 16.77
N ALA A 288 20.15 5.03 17.58
CA ALA A 288 20.15 5.12 19.04
C ALA A 288 21.38 5.89 19.57
N LYS A 289 22.57 5.67 18.98
CA LYS A 289 23.80 6.41 19.31
C LYS A 289 23.72 7.88 18.93
N LEU A 290 23.12 8.20 17.78
CA LEU A 290 22.90 9.60 17.36
C LEU A 290 21.99 10.37 18.33
N ARG A 291 21.01 9.71 18.96
CA ARG A 291 20.21 10.29 20.05
C ARG A 291 20.87 10.24 21.44
N GLY A 292 22.07 9.68 21.57
CA GLY A 292 22.80 9.58 22.84
C GLY A 292 22.25 8.52 23.81
N HIS A 293 21.41 7.59 23.35
CA HIS A 293 20.71 6.61 24.19
C HIS A 293 21.09 5.17 23.83
N SER A 294 22.29 4.74 24.22
CA SER A 294 22.78 3.38 23.93
C SER A 294 21.94 2.23 24.51
N PHE A 295 21.02 2.50 25.45
CA PHE A 295 20.07 1.50 25.95
C PHE A 295 18.85 1.29 25.00
N TRP A 296 18.71 2.13 23.97
CA TRP A 296 17.75 1.98 22.87
C TRP A 296 18.34 1.21 21.67
N GLU A 297 19.55 0.64 21.79
CA GLU A 297 20.23 -0.17 20.76
C GLU A 297 19.61 -1.58 20.55
N ARG A 298 18.33 -1.76 20.90
CA ARG A 298 17.61 -3.03 20.90
C ARG A 298 16.21 -2.88 20.29
N ILE A 299 15.66 -3.99 19.81
CA ILE A 299 14.27 -4.13 19.34
C ILE A 299 13.40 -4.50 20.56
N PRO A 300 12.11 -4.12 20.63
CA PRO A 300 11.23 -4.50 21.75
C PRO A 300 11.20 -6.02 21.99
N ASP A 301 11.41 -6.42 23.23
CA ASP A 301 11.40 -7.81 23.70
C ASP A 301 10.04 -8.26 24.25
N ASN A 302 9.18 -7.30 24.59
CA ASN A 302 7.82 -7.49 25.11
C ASN A 302 6.70 -7.30 24.05
N ALA A 303 7.06 -7.33 22.77
CA ALA A 303 6.13 -7.23 21.64
C ALA A 303 5.24 -8.47 21.43
N GLY A 304 5.56 -9.60 22.08
CA GLY A 304 4.85 -10.86 21.91
C GLY A 304 5.31 -11.66 20.69
N GLN A 305 4.48 -12.61 20.28
CA GLN A 305 4.67 -13.49 19.12
C GLN A 305 3.57 -13.25 18.09
N TYR A 306 3.75 -13.81 16.90
CA TYR A 306 2.83 -13.79 15.76
C TYR A 306 1.33 -13.81 16.11
N ASN A 307 0.91 -14.71 17.00
CA ASN A 307 -0.50 -14.94 17.34
C ASN A 307 -0.98 -14.18 18.59
N SER A 308 -0.19 -13.24 19.12
CA SER A 308 -0.49 -12.57 20.40
C SER A 308 -1.49 -11.43 20.22
N ARG A 309 -2.54 -11.38 21.05
CA ARG A 309 -3.49 -10.26 21.00
C ARG A 309 -2.83 -9.01 21.57
N PRO A 310 -3.09 -7.79 21.06
CA PRO A 310 -2.42 -6.57 21.54
C PRO A 310 -2.48 -6.38 23.06
N HIS A 311 -3.60 -6.78 23.68
CA HIS A 311 -3.82 -6.70 25.14
C HIS A 311 -2.99 -7.70 25.98
N GLU A 312 -2.46 -8.79 25.40
CA GLU A 312 -1.58 -9.76 26.07
C GLU A 312 -0.12 -9.31 26.10
N THR A 313 0.27 -8.40 25.20
CA THR A 313 1.66 -7.96 25.03
C THR A 313 2.02 -6.82 25.98
N GLY A 314 3.25 -6.80 26.49
CA GLY A 314 3.75 -5.65 27.27
C GLY A 314 3.91 -4.39 26.42
N PHE A 315 4.19 -4.55 25.13
CA PHE A 315 4.41 -3.44 24.21
C PHE A 315 3.11 -2.77 23.73
N PHE A 316 2.11 -3.54 23.24
CA PHE A 316 0.92 -3.01 22.57
C PHE A 316 -0.34 -2.91 23.47
N CYS A 317 -0.29 -3.35 24.73
CA CYS A 317 -1.43 -3.23 25.63
C CYS A 317 -1.75 -1.75 25.94
N LYS A 318 -2.92 -1.50 26.54
CA LYS A 318 -3.37 -0.14 26.86
C LYS A 318 -2.42 0.52 27.89
N ARG A 319 -1.69 1.56 27.47
CA ARG A 319 -0.55 2.18 28.18
C ARG A 319 0.72 1.30 28.26
N GLY A 320 0.89 0.39 27.31
CA GLY A 320 2.11 -0.38 27.12
C GLY A 320 3.28 0.46 26.60
N ASP A 321 4.43 -0.20 26.40
CA ASP A 321 5.69 0.48 26.08
C ASP A 321 5.72 1.19 24.72
N TYR A 322 4.76 0.96 23.81
CA TYR A 322 4.64 1.68 22.54
C TYR A 322 4.58 3.21 22.70
N ASP A 323 3.93 3.69 23.77
CA ASP A 323 3.80 5.12 24.07
C ASP A 323 4.97 5.68 24.93
N SER A 324 5.89 4.82 25.36
CA SER A 324 7.09 5.24 26.11
C SER A 324 8.07 6.02 25.21
N TYR A 325 9.00 6.77 25.81
CA TYR A 325 10.08 7.44 25.07
C TYR A 325 10.90 6.48 24.18
N TYR A 326 11.06 5.22 24.61
CA TYR A 326 11.72 4.18 23.83
C TYR A 326 10.83 3.67 22.70
N GLY A 327 9.55 3.36 22.98
CA GLY A 327 8.59 2.89 21.97
C GLY A 327 8.40 3.89 20.84
N ARG A 328 8.16 5.17 21.19
CA ARG A 328 8.08 6.28 20.21
C ARG A 328 9.36 6.46 19.40
N PHE A 329 10.54 6.25 20.00
CA PHE A 329 11.82 6.28 19.27
C PHE A 329 11.93 5.11 18.28
N PHE A 330 11.63 3.88 18.73
CA PHE A 330 11.72 2.68 17.91
C PHE A 330 10.72 2.71 16.74
N LEU A 331 9.46 3.03 17.01
CA LEU A 331 8.40 3.14 15.99
C LEU A 331 8.69 4.23 14.97
N HIS A 332 9.21 5.38 15.41
CA HIS A 332 9.63 6.44 14.49
C HIS A 332 10.83 6.03 13.63
N TRP A 333 11.85 5.37 14.19
CA TRP A 333 12.97 4.83 13.39
C TRP A 333 12.48 3.79 12.36
N TYR A 334 11.54 2.95 12.77
CA TYR A 334 11.01 1.87 11.95
C TYR A 334 10.18 2.42 10.77
N ALA A 335 9.25 3.33 11.04
CA ALA A 335 8.48 4.02 10.00
C ALA A 335 9.37 4.91 9.11
N GLN A 336 10.37 5.59 9.67
CA GLN A 336 11.31 6.39 8.86
C GLN A 336 12.12 5.51 7.91
N THR A 337 12.49 4.29 8.31
CA THR A 337 13.22 3.36 7.43
C THR A 337 12.36 2.91 6.24
N LEU A 338 11.03 2.79 6.41
CA LEU A 338 10.07 2.56 5.32
C LEU A 338 9.98 3.76 4.37
N VAL A 339 9.89 4.97 4.92
CA VAL A 339 9.83 6.23 4.17
C VAL A 339 11.11 6.47 3.37
N ASP A 340 12.28 6.26 3.97
CA ASP A 340 13.59 6.41 3.33
C ASP A 340 13.78 5.40 2.18
N HIS A 341 13.29 4.16 2.35
CA HIS A 341 13.27 3.15 1.28
C HIS A 341 12.41 3.60 0.10
N ALA A 342 11.19 4.09 0.35
CA ALA A 342 10.31 4.61 -0.70
C ALA A 342 10.96 5.79 -1.44
N ASP A 343 11.54 6.76 -0.74
CA ASP A 343 12.19 7.94 -1.34
C ASP A 343 13.37 7.56 -2.23
N ASN A 344 14.21 6.60 -1.79
CA ASN A 344 15.36 6.12 -2.55
C ASN A 344 14.94 5.37 -3.83
N VAL A 345 14.00 4.43 -3.72
CA VAL A 345 13.54 3.65 -4.89
C VAL A 345 12.80 4.55 -5.87
N LEU A 346 11.89 5.41 -5.42
CA LEU A 346 11.15 6.34 -6.29
C LEU A 346 12.04 7.38 -6.97
N SER A 347 13.11 7.82 -6.31
CA SER A 347 14.13 8.68 -6.95
C SER A 347 14.77 7.99 -8.15
N LEU A 348 15.06 6.69 -8.05
CA LEU A 348 15.64 5.90 -9.13
C LEU A 348 14.60 5.52 -10.20
N SER A 349 13.36 5.23 -9.81
CA SER A 349 12.26 4.96 -10.73
C SER A 349 11.93 6.19 -11.59
N ASN A 350 11.92 7.40 -11.01
CA ASN A 350 11.73 8.64 -11.77
C ASN A 350 12.84 8.87 -12.81
N VAL A 351 14.10 8.52 -12.49
CA VAL A 351 15.21 8.58 -13.47
C VAL A 351 15.09 7.51 -14.55
N ALA A 352 14.48 6.35 -14.26
CA ALA A 352 14.27 5.29 -15.23
C ALA A 352 13.04 5.52 -16.14
N PHE A 353 12.02 6.23 -15.68
CA PHE A 353 10.71 6.31 -16.35
C PHE A 353 10.22 7.72 -16.72
N GLU A 354 10.89 8.78 -16.26
CA GLU A 354 10.70 10.21 -16.57
C GLU A 354 9.23 10.64 -16.71
N ASP A 355 8.65 10.60 -17.92
CA ASP A 355 7.28 11.04 -18.22
C ASP A 355 6.18 9.98 -17.92
N THR A 356 6.55 8.78 -17.46
CA THR A 356 5.58 7.71 -17.18
C THR A 356 5.03 7.79 -15.76
N ARG A 357 3.70 7.65 -15.62
CA ARG A 357 3.04 7.54 -14.31
C ARG A 357 3.59 6.35 -13.51
N ILE A 358 4.11 6.62 -12.31
CA ILE A 358 4.52 5.60 -11.35
C ILE A 358 3.36 5.26 -10.41
N ILE A 359 3.20 3.98 -10.11
CA ILE A 359 2.23 3.45 -9.13
C ILE A 359 3.00 2.79 -7.96
N VAL A 360 2.50 2.96 -6.73
CA VAL A 360 2.94 2.20 -5.56
C VAL A 360 1.73 1.65 -4.82
N LYS A 361 1.74 0.35 -4.49
CA LYS A 361 0.70 -0.29 -3.69
C LYS A 361 0.94 -0.07 -2.20
N VAL A 362 -0.06 0.43 -1.50
CA VAL A 362 -0.09 0.66 -0.04
C VAL A 362 -1.04 -0.37 0.58
N PRO A 363 -0.64 -1.07 1.66
CA PRO A 363 -1.41 -2.19 2.21
C PRO A 363 -2.65 -1.73 2.97
N ALA A 364 -3.74 -2.52 2.87
CA ALA A 364 -4.96 -2.35 3.64
C ALA A 364 -4.88 -3.14 4.98
N VAL A 365 -4.19 -2.59 5.98
CA VAL A 365 -3.98 -3.24 7.29
C VAL A 365 -5.11 -2.90 8.27
N TYR A 366 -6.27 -3.55 8.11
CA TYR A 366 -7.52 -3.16 8.79
C TYR A 366 -7.81 -3.88 10.12
N TRP A 367 -7.10 -4.96 10.46
CA TRP A 367 -7.26 -5.67 11.73
C TRP A 367 -6.51 -4.96 12.87
N TRP A 368 -7.01 -5.07 14.10
CA TRP A 368 -6.56 -4.31 15.27
C TRP A 368 -6.66 -2.77 15.15
N TYR A 369 -7.26 -2.22 14.09
CA TYR A 369 -7.42 -0.78 13.89
C TYR A 369 -8.24 -0.11 15.01
N ARG A 370 -9.22 -0.81 15.60
CA ARG A 370 -9.99 -0.28 16.75
C ARG A 370 -9.24 -0.33 18.09
N THR A 371 -7.99 -0.79 18.12
CA THR A 371 -7.15 -0.78 19.33
C THR A 371 -6.38 0.53 19.46
N CYS A 372 -6.21 1.05 20.67
CA CYS A 372 -5.44 2.30 20.89
C CYS A 372 -3.98 2.22 20.39
N SER A 373 -3.44 1.01 20.23
CA SER A 373 -2.08 0.77 19.73
C SER A 373 -2.01 0.61 18.22
N HIS A 374 -3.14 0.45 17.51
CA HIS A 374 -3.17 0.19 16.06
C HIS A 374 -2.16 -0.90 15.67
N ALA A 375 -2.14 -1.98 16.47
CA ALA A 375 -0.97 -2.84 16.57
C ALA A 375 -0.50 -3.27 15.18
N ALA A 376 -1.40 -3.84 14.37
CA ALA A 376 -1.15 -4.36 13.03
C ALA A 376 -0.32 -3.41 12.14
N GLU A 377 -0.72 -2.15 12.07
CA GLU A 377 -0.11 -1.09 11.27
C GLU A 377 1.33 -0.80 11.74
N LEU A 378 1.58 -0.83 13.05
CA LEU A 378 2.88 -0.51 13.63
C LEU A 378 4.01 -1.44 13.19
N THR A 379 3.80 -2.77 13.08
CA THR A 379 4.83 -3.66 12.50
C THR A 379 4.75 -3.74 10.98
N ALA A 380 3.66 -3.34 10.33
CA ALA A 380 3.64 -3.14 8.88
C ALA A 380 4.56 -1.98 8.46
N GLY A 381 4.84 -1.06 9.40
CA GLY A 381 5.72 0.10 9.25
C GLY A 381 5.00 1.45 9.33
N TYR A 382 3.68 1.43 9.53
CA TYR A 382 2.82 2.61 9.56
C TYR A 382 2.63 3.07 11.01
N TYR A 383 3.30 4.15 11.40
CA TYR A 383 3.22 4.67 12.78
C TYR A 383 1.96 5.51 12.99
N ASN A 384 0.81 4.84 13.05
CA ASN A 384 -0.54 5.42 13.12
C ASN A 384 -1.22 5.26 14.50
N PRO A 385 -0.71 5.84 15.60
CA PRO A 385 -1.43 5.83 16.88
C PRO A 385 -2.64 6.79 16.82
N THR A 386 -3.66 6.57 17.66
CA THR A 386 -4.96 7.27 17.65
C THR A 386 -4.94 8.82 17.72
N ASN A 387 -3.77 9.45 17.90
CA ASN A 387 -3.58 10.91 17.93
C ASN A 387 -2.70 11.46 16.79
N GLN A 388 -2.29 10.65 15.82
CA GLN A 388 -1.41 11.05 14.72
C GLN A 388 -1.72 10.26 13.44
N ASP A 389 -1.85 10.95 12.31
CA ASP A 389 -1.85 10.36 10.98
C ASP A 389 -0.47 9.75 10.67
N GLY A 390 -0.41 8.41 10.71
CA GLY A 390 0.78 7.62 10.41
C GLY A 390 1.08 7.43 8.93
N TYR A 391 0.12 7.74 8.05
CA TYR A 391 0.27 7.66 6.60
C TYR A 391 0.87 8.94 6.01
N SER A 392 0.67 10.09 6.66
CA SER A 392 1.20 11.40 6.25
C SER A 392 2.66 11.38 5.77
N PRO A 393 3.65 10.78 6.48
CA PRO A 393 5.05 10.86 6.06
C PRO A 393 5.33 10.10 4.77
N VAL A 394 4.64 8.97 4.57
CA VAL A 394 4.69 8.19 3.33
C VAL A 394 4.06 9.00 2.19
N PHE A 395 2.92 9.63 2.44
CA PHE A 395 2.15 10.35 1.42
C PHE A 395 2.83 11.64 0.95
N GLU A 396 3.57 12.35 1.81
CA GLU A 396 4.43 13.46 1.37
C GLU A 396 5.56 12.98 0.43
N VAL A 397 6.13 11.79 0.65
CA VAL A 397 7.13 11.20 -0.27
C VAL A 397 6.48 10.74 -1.58
N LEU A 398 5.34 10.04 -1.54
CA LEU A 398 4.61 9.68 -2.76
C LEU A 398 4.25 10.92 -3.60
N LYS A 399 3.83 12.01 -2.93
CA LYS A 399 3.47 13.29 -3.57
C LYS A 399 4.68 14.00 -4.15
N LYS A 400 5.80 14.08 -3.41
CA LYS A 400 7.10 14.60 -3.88
C LYS A 400 7.51 13.91 -5.20
N HIS A 401 7.23 12.63 -5.33
CA HIS A 401 7.55 11.83 -6.51
C HIS A 401 6.43 11.74 -7.57
N SER A 402 5.29 12.43 -7.38
CA SER A 402 4.12 12.42 -8.28
C SER A 402 3.54 11.02 -8.54
N VAL A 403 3.62 10.15 -7.52
CA VAL A 403 3.14 8.77 -7.57
C VAL A 403 1.61 8.70 -7.48
N THR A 404 1.02 7.79 -8.25
CA THR A 404 -0.35 7.34 -8.03
C THR A 404 -0.37 6.22 -6.98
N MET A 405 -1.04 6.45 -5.86
CA MET A 405 -1.21 5.44 -4.83
C MET A 405 -2.25 4.40 -5.26
N LYS A 406 -1.87 3.11 -5.28
CA LYS A 406 -2.81 1.98 -5.37
C LYS A 406 -3.19 1.52 -3.96
N PHE A 407 -4.47 1.38 -3.71
CA PHE A 407 -5.03 0.84 -2.46
C PHE A 407 -5.88 -0.40 -2.75
N GLU A 408 -5.81 -1.40 -1.88
CA GLU A 408 -6.65 -2.59 -1.99
C GLU A 408 -7.99 -2.35 -1.29
N CYS A 409 -9.05 -2.24 -2.08
CA CYS A 409 -10.41 -1.98 -1.62
C CYS A 409 -11.04 -3.28 -1.12
N SER A 410 -11.42 -3.33 0.16
CA SER A 410 -12.18 -4.45 0.73
C SER A 410 -13.69 -4.18 0.67
N GLY A 411 -14.43 -5.14 0.14
CA GLY A 411 -15.90 -5.18 0.12
C GLY A 411 -16.52 -5.80 1.37
N LEU A 412 -15.73 -6.09 2.41
CA LEU A 412 -16.24 -6.71 3.64
C LEU A 412 -17.36 -5.87 4.26
N PRO A 413 -18.49 -6.49 4.66
CA PRO A 413 -19.58 -5.76 5.29
C PRO A 413 -19.20 -5.22 6.66
N VAL A 414 -19.92 -4.16 7.08
CA VAL A 414 -19.87 -3.63 8.45
C VAL A 414 -20.46 -4.68 9.39
N LEU A 415 -19.64 -5.62 9.85
CA LEU A 415 -20.03 -6.58 10.88
C LEU A 415 -20.07 -5.90 12.25
N SER A 416 -21.15 -5.15 12.47
CA SER A 416 -21.69 -4.97 13.80
C SER A 416 -22.25 -6.31 14.28
N GLN A 417 -21.79 -6.75 15.45
CA GLN A 417 -22.16 -8.01 16.13
C GLN A 417 -21.58 -9.28 15.46
N GLU A 418 -21.13 -10.30 16.19
CA GLU A 418 -21.32 -10.57 17.63
C GLU A 418 -20.06 -11.14 18.33
N ASN A 419 -18.91 -11.18 17.66
CA ASN A 419 -17.67 -11.75 18.21
C ASN A 419 -16.40 -11.11 17.57
N ASP A 420 -16.25 -9.78 17.73
CA ASP A 420 -15.16 -8.97 17.15
C ASP A 420 -13.81 -9.22 17.86
N GLU A 421 -13.26 -10.43 17.71
CA GLU A 421 -11.96 -10.80 18.28
C GLU A 421 -10.78 -10.14 17.56
N SER A 422 -10.97 -9.64 16.34
CA SER A 422 -9.93 -8.99 15.51
C SER A 422 -9.94 -7.46 15.60
N LEU A 423 -10.99 -6.84 16.16
CA LEU A 423 -11.13 -5.39 16.34
C LEU A 423 -10.87 -4.62 15.03
N ALA A 424 -11.46 -5.14 13.96
CA ALA A 424 -11.21 -4.75 12.58
C ALA A 424 -12.08 -3.57 12.12
N ASP A 425 -11.53 -2.70 11.26
CA ASP A 425 -12.28 -1.59 10.65
C ASP A 425 -11.79 -1.26 9.23
N PRO A 426 -12.16 -2.06 8.21
CA PRO A 426 -11.73 -1.83 6.83
C PRO A 426 -12.32 -0.53 6.24
N GLU A 427 -13.53 -0.15 6.65
CA GLU A 427 -14.16 1.08 6.20
C GLU A 427 -13.49 2.31 6.85
N GLY A 428 -13.30 2.30 8.17
CA GLY A 428 -12.61 3.36 8.89
C GLY A 428 -11.17 3.57 8.43
N LEU A 429 -10.44 2.49 8.11
CA LEU A 429 -9.13 2.57 7.47
C LEU A 429 -9.22 3.22 6.09
N SER A 430 -10.16 2.78 5.24
CA SER A 430 -10.33 3.32 3.89
C SER A 430 -10.66 4.82 3.92
N TRP A 431 -11.53 5.26 4.83
CA TRP A 431 -11.82 6.68 5.08
C TRP A 431 -10.59 7.46 5.55
N GLN A 432 -9.79 6.92 6.47
CA GLN A 432 -8.55 7.59 6.88
C GLN A 432 -7.58 7.71 5.70
N VAL A 433 -7.31 6.60 5.02
CA VAL A 433 -6.24 6.43 4.03
C VAL A 433 -6.56 7.14 2.72
N VAL A 434 -7.71 6.82 2.11
CA VAL A 434 -8.09 7.33 0.79
C VAL A 434 -8.59 8.77 0.89
N LEU A 435 -9.62 9.00 1.71
CA LEU A 435 -10.31 10.28 1.76
C LEU A 435 -9.53 11.33 2.56
N ASN A 436 -9.37 11.13 3.87
CA ASN A 436 -8.79 12.14 4.76
C ASN A 436 -7.28 12.35 4.61
N SER A 437 -6.55 11.41 3.98
CA SER A 437 -5.08 11.45 3.97
C SER A 437 -4.47 11.61 2.58
N ALA A 438 -4.96 10.87 1.57
CA ALA A 438 -4.44 10.95 0.21
C ALA A 438 -5.06 12.10 -0.60
N TRP A 439 -6.40 12.16 -0.69
CA TRP A 439 -7.09 13.20 -1.48
C TRP A 439 -6.93 14.61 -0.89
N ASP A 440 -7.03 14.79 0.43
CA ASP A 440 -6.72 16.07 1.11
C ASP A 440 -5.29 16.59 0.81
N ARG A 441 -4.36 15.69 0.49
CA ARG A 441 -2.99 16.03 0.09
C ARG A 441 -2.82 16.17 -1.42
N GLY A 442 -3.85 15.95 -2.23
CA GLY A 442 -3.80 16.00 -3.68
C GLY A 442 -3.01 14.84 -4.31
N LEU A 443 -2.97 13.67 -3.65
CA LEU A 443 -2.47 12.45 -4.27
C LEU A 443 -3.50 11.87 -5.24
N SER A 444 -3.00 11.35 -6.37
CA SER A 444 -3.81 10.53 -7.26
C SER A 444 -3.99 9.15 -6.64
N VAL A 445 -5.23 8.68 -6.48
CA VAL A 445 -5.55 7.35 -5.94
C VAL A 445 -6.14 6.44 -7.03
N THR A 446 -5.83 5.14 -6.95
CA THR A 446 -6.46 4.04 -7.71
C THR A 446 -6.80 2.90 -6.76
N GLY A 447 -7.88 2.17 -7.08
CA GLY A 447 -8.29 0.97 -6.35
C GLY A 447 -7.90 -0.34 -7.07
N GLU A 448 -7.77 -1.40 -6.30
CA GLU A 448 -7.75 -2.81 -6.74
C GLU A 448 -8.72 -3.59 -5.83
N ASN A 449 -9.59 -4.47 -6.34
CA ASN A 449 -10.48 -5.26 -5.46
C ASN A 449 -9.70 -6.33 -4.70
N ALA A 450 -9.96 -6.44 -3.39
CA ALA A 450 -9.46 -7.57 -2.61
C ALA A 450 -10.11 -8.89 -3.07
N PRO A 451 -9.47 -10.05 -2.86
CA PRO A 451 -10.07 -11.37 -3.12
C PRO A 451 -11.32 -11.70 -2.30
N SER A 452 -11.69 -10.86 -1.33
CA SER A 452 -12.92 -10.97 -0.54
C SER A 452 -14.14 -10.30 -1.17
N CYS A 453 -14.00 -9.63 -2.31
CA CYS A 453 -15.05 -8.77 -2.90
C CYS A 453 -15.79 -9.39 -4.09
N TYR A 454 -15.71 -10.71 -4.30
CA TYR A 454 -16.27 -11.38 -5.48
C TYR A 454 -17.80 -11.54 -5.46
N ASP A 455 -18.50 -10.78 -4.62
CA ASP A 455 -19.95 -10.71 -4.51
C ASP A 455 -20.46 -9.30 -4.89
N ARG A 456 -21.72 -9.21 -5.31
CA ARG A 456 -22.28 -7.96 -5.86
C ARG A 456 -22.31 -6.80 -4.85
N GLU A 457 -22.50 -7.09 -3.56
CA GLU A 457 -22.46 -6.11 -2.47
C GLU A 457 -21.02 -5.60 -2.25
N GLY A 458 -20.04 -6.52 -2.25
CA GLY A 458 -18.62 -6.17 -2.24
C GLY A 458 -18.22 -5.24 -3.39
N TYR A 459 -18.65 -5.53 -4.62
CA TYR A 459 -18.38 -4.66 -5.77
C TYR A 459 -19.05 -3.28 -5.67
N ILE A 460 -20.29 -3.19 -5.18
CA ILE A 460 -20.99 -1.90 -4.97
C ILE A 460 -20.17 -1.00 -4.03
N ARG A 461 -19.71 -1.53 -2.89
CA ARG A 461 -18.85 -0.81 -1.93
C ARG A 461 -17.55 -0.30 -2.56
N VAL A 462 -16.93 -1.11 -3.44
CA VAL A 462 -15.72 -0.71 -4.17
C VAL A 462 -16.01 0.41 -5.17
N ILE A 463 -17.17 0.41 -5.83
CA ILE A 463 -17.60 1.49 -6.74
C ILE A 463 -17.89 2.78 -5.96
N GLU A 464 -18.57 2.69 -4.80
CA GLU A 464 -18.83 3.84 -3.92
C GLU A 464 -17.52 4.46 -3.39
N MET A 465 -16.54 3.64 -2.99
CA MET A 465 -15.22 4.11 -2.59
C MET A 465 -14.45 4.77 -3.76
N ALA A 466 -14.61 4.24 -4.98
CA ALA A 466 -13.98 4.79 -6.18
C ALA A 466 -14.60 6.10 -6.67
N LYS A 467 -15.87 6.36 -6.33
CA LYS A 467 -16.63 7.57 -6.72
C LYS A 467 -17.63 7.96 -5.60
N PRO A 468 -17.18 8.58 -4.50
CA PRO A 468 -18.09 8.94 -3.42
C PRO A 468 -19.10 10.00 -3.87
N GLN A 469 -20.40 9.66 -3.86
CA GLN A 469 -21.46 10.55 -4.37
C GLN A 469 -21.60 11.86 -3.59
N ASN A 470 -21.26 11.83 -2.30
CA ASN A 470 -21.45 12.95 -1.37
C ASN A 470 -20.16 13.73 -1.08
N ASP A 471 -19.09 13.52 -1.87
CA ASP A 471 -17.86 14.31 -1.73
C ASP A 471 -18.02 15.71 -2.33
N PRO A 472 -17.90 16.80 -1.53
CA PRO A 472 -18.00 18.17 -2.02
C PRO A 472 -16.89 18.58 -2.99
N ASP A 473 -15.73 17.90 -2.95
CA ASP A 473 -14.59 18.19 -3.83
C ASP A 473 -14.58 17.29 -5.09
N HIS A 474 -15.56 16.38 -5.20
CA HIS A 474 -15.78 15.49 -6.35
C HIS A 474 -14.58 14.60 -6.71
N HIS A 475 -13.83 14.14 -5.71
CA HIS A 475 -12.77 13.17 -5.91
C HIS A 475 -13.31 11.84 -6.43
N HIS A 476 -12.46 11.16 -7.18
CA HIS A 476 -12.71 9.83 -7.74
C HIS A 476 -11.36 9.17 -8.05
N PHE A 477 -11.34 7.86 -8.21
CA PHE A 477 -10.12 7.16 -8.60
C PHE A 477 -9.70 7.53 -10.02
N ALA A 478 -8.38 7.67 -10.23
CA ALA A 478 -7.81 7.97 -11.55
C ALA A 478 -7.98 6.81 -12.55
N PHE A 479 -8.12 5.59 -12.02
CA PHE A 479 -8.51 4.35 -12.70
C PHE A 479 -8.82 3.29 -11.63
N PHE A 480 -9.32 2.13 -12.05
CA PHE A 480 -9.56 0.98 -11.18
C PHE A 480 -8.95 -0.29 -11.78
N VAL A 481 -8.42 -1.18 -10.94
CA VAL A 481 -7.83 -2.46 -11.35
C VAL A 481 -8.73 -3.61 -10.88
N TYR A 482 -9.35 -4.31 -11.84
CA TYR A 482 -10.12 -5.52 -11.56
C TYR A 482 -9.19 -6.73 -11.47
N GLN A 483 -9.02 -7.28 -10.28
CA GLN A 483 -8.36 -8.55 -10.03
C GLN A 483 -9.37 -9.69 -10.16
N GLN A 484 -9.12 -10.63 -11.09
CA GLN A 484 -10.02 -11.74 -11.36
C GLN A 484 -9.94 -12.83 -10.28
N PRO A 485 -11.07 -13.49 -9.93
CA PRO A 485 -11.07 -14.68 -9.07
C PRO A 485 -10.43 -15.91 -9.72
N SER A 486 -10.64 -16.08 -11.04
CA SER A 486 -10.16 -17.20 -11.86
C SER A 486 -10.44 -16.88 -13.34
N PRO A 487 -9.56 -17.27 -14.29
CA PRO A 487 -9.71 -16.93 -15.71
C PRO A 487 -10.84 -17.67 -16.46
N LEU A 488 -11.51 -18.63 -15.82
CA LEU A 488 -12.37 -19.61 -16.51
C LEU A 488 -13.80 -19.76 -15.94
N ASP A 489 -14.23 -18.93 -14.98
CA ASP A 489 -15.62 -18.96 -14.49
C ASP A 489 -16.52 -18.02 -15.30
N GLN A 490 -17.64 -18.53 -15.83
CA GLN A 490 -18.62 -17.73 -16.56
C GLN A 490 -19.26 -16.63 -15.70
N ARG A 491 -19.36 -16.81 -14.38
CA ARG A 491 -19.86 -15.77 -13.45
C ARG A 491 -18.90 -14.59 -13.33
N SER A 492 -17.58 -14.85 -13.37
CA SER A 492 -16.54 -13.82 -13.32
C SER A 492 -16.73 -12.74 -14.39
N PHE A 493 -17.27 -13.10 -15.57
CA PHE A 493 -17.47 -12.16 -16.67
C PHE A 493 -18.71 -11.26 -16.51
N SER A 494 -19.82 -11.74 -15.91
CA SER A 494 -20.97 -10.86 -15.63
C SER A 494 -20.64 -9.82 -14.57
N ASP A 495 -19.86 -10.23 -13.57
CA ASP A 495 -19.45 -9.35 -12.47
C ASP A 495 -18.41 -8.33 -12.97
N MET A 496 -17.48 -8.74 -13.84
CA MET A 496 -16.55 -7.84 -14.53
C MET A 496 -17.30 -6.81 -15.41
N ASP A 497 -18.29 -7.23 -16.19
CA ASP A 497 -19.12 -6.33 -17.01
C ASP A 497 -19.88 -5.31 -16.16
N PHE A 498 -20.49 -5.75 -15.05
CA PHE A 498 -21.14 -4.88 -14.07
C PHE A 498 -20.18 -3.84 -13.49
N VAL A 499 -18.99 -4.26 -13.04
CA VAL A 499 -17.98 -3.33 -12.50
C VAL A 499 -17.53 -2.34 -13.58
N ILE A 500 -17.24 -2.80 -14.80
CA ILE A 500 -16.79 -1.91 -15.89
C ILE A 500 -17.87 -0.88 -16.25
N LYS A 501 -19.12 -1.30 -16.45
CA LYS A 501 -20.24 -0.38 -16.74
C LYS A 501 -20.48 0.63 -15.62
N SER A 502 -20.46 0.18 -14.37
CA SER A 502 -20.63 1.05 -13.19
C SER A 502 -19.48 2.06 -13.05
N MET A 503 -18.23 1.62 -13.24
CA MET A 503 -17.04 2.50 -13.26
C MET A 503 -17.04 3.47 -14.44
N HIS A 504 -17.63 3.10 -15.58
CA HIS A 504 -17.83 4.01 -16.71
C HIS A 504 -19.03 4.97 -16.56
N GLY A 505 -19.91 4.76 -15.57
CA GLY A 505 -21.15 5.52 -15.39
C GLY A 505 -22.24 5.18 -16.43
N GLN A 506 -22.15 3.98 -17.02
CA GLN A 506 -22.92 3.52 -18.18
C GLN A 506 -23.91 2.39 -17.82
N ILE A 507 -24.56 2.46 -16.66
CA ILE A 507 -25.74 1.61 -16.43
C ILE A 507 -26.90 2.27 -17.18
N ASN A 508 -27.27 1.70 -18.32
CA ASN A 508 -28.44 2.12 -19.07
C ASN A 508 -29.50 1.03 -18.89
N PRO A 509 -30.77 1.36 -18.61
CA PRO A 509 -31.81 0.36 -18.45
C PRO A 509 -32.25 -0.19 -19.81
N ASP A 510 -31.57 -1.23 -20.28
CA ASP A 510 -32.16 -2.22 -21.20
C ASP A 510 -32.94 -3.20 -20.30
N VAL A 511 -34.21 -2.95 -19.98
CA VAL A 511 -35.34 -3.42 -20.79
C VAL A 511 -35.06 -4.81 -21.36
N ASP A 512 -35.67 -5.83 -20.74
CA ASP A 512 -35.90 -7.13 -21.36
C ASP A 512 -36.68 -6.91 -22.68
N VAL A 513 -35.95 -6.73 -23.78
CA VAL A 513 -36.51 -6.86 -25.12
C VAL A 513 -36.71 -8.35 -25.35
N ASP A 514 -37.87 -8.83 -24.90
CA ASP A 514 -38.36 -10.18 -25.14
C ASP A 514 -38.34 -10.49 -26.65
N VAL A 515 -37.35 -11.28 -27.07
CA VAL A 515 -37.14 -11.66 -28.48
C VAL A 515 -38.15 -12.75 -28.92
N SER A 516 -39.15 -13.09 -28.11
CA SER A 516 -40.24 -14.02 -28.50
C SER A 516 -41.34 -13.39 -29.36
N GLY A 517 -41.24 -12.09 -29.69
CA GLY A 517 -42.33 -11.30 -30.26
C GLY A 517 -42.30 -10.95 -31.76
N ILE A 518 -41.36 -11.44 -32.59
CA ILE A 518 -41.31 -11.10 -34.03
C ILE A 518 -41.11 -12.34 -34.91
N MET A 519 -42.11 -13.23 -34.93
CA MET A 519 -42.26 -14.21 -36.02
C MET A 519 -43.72 -14.59 -36.31
N GLU A 520 -44.61 -13.61 -36.44
CA GLU A 520 -45.89 -13.81 -37.13
C GLU A 520 -46.40 -12.51 -37.80
N ASN A 521 -46.91 -12.65 -39.02
CA ASN A 521 -47.39 -11.61 -39.97
C ASN A 521 -46.36 -10.98 -40.93
N LEU A 522 -46.10 -11.65 -42.06
CA LEU A 522 -46.31 -11.08 -43.41
C LEU A 522 -46.13 -12.13 -44.54
N VAL A 523 -47.28 -12.49 -45.14
CA VAL A 523 -47.49 -13.20 -46.44
C VAL A 523 -47.12 -14.69 -46.50
#